data_AF-A0A951J5S1-F1
#
_entry.id   AF-A0A951J5S1-F1
#
_cell.length_a   1.000
_cell.length_b   1.000
_cell.length_c   1.000
_cell.angle_alpha   90.00
_cell.angle_beta   90.00
_cell.angle_gamma   90.00
#
_symmetry.space_group_name_H-M   'P 1'
#
loop_
_entity.id
_entity.type
_entity.pdbx_description
1 polymer ?
#
loop_
_entity_poly.entity_id
_entity_poly.type
_entity_poly.pdbx_seq_one_letter_code
_entity_poly.pdbx_strand_id
1 'polypeptide(L)'
;MRAETTTSCHGRAEGLAAGLRGADAAVVMKLGRSFDGARAAAQGAGVADRAVYVERASAPEQRVAALDEVEGEVPYMSLLLVPTVTGRERDGAARRGRVSVVGLGPAGPQWLTPEARAEIAEADELVGYTTYLARVAPRRGQRLHASDNRVEADRARLALDLAAGG
;
A
#
# COMPACT_ATOMS: atom_id res chain seq x y z
N MET A 1 10.82 8.07 9.28
CA MET A 1 10.38 7.39 8.06
C MET A 1 9.69 8.45 7.23
N ARG A 2 10.29 8.88 6.12
CA ARG A 2 9.67 9.87 5.24
C ARG A 2 8.91 9.09 4.18
N ALA A 3 7.59 8.98 4.32
CA ALA A 3 6.76 8.39 3.28
C ALA A 3 6.39 9.48 2.27
N GLU A 4 7.18 9.58 1.21
CA GLU A 4 6.82 10.44 0.07
C GLU A 4 5.83 9.68 -0.82
N THR A 5 4.54 10.04 -0.72
CA THR A 5 3.49 9.50 -1.61
C THR A 5 3.38 10.39 -2.85
N THR A 6 4.07 10.04 -3.93
CA THR A 6 3.93 10.71 -5.23
C THR A 6 2.88 9.98 -6.07
N THR A 7 1.65 10.48 -6.07
CA THR A 7 0.60 10.03 -7.00
C THR A 7 0.78 10.74 -8.34
N SER A 8 1.45 10.10 -9.29
CA SER A 8 1.49 10.55 -10.69
C SER A 8 0.27 10.02 -11.42
N CYS A 9 -0.85 10.73 -11.30
CA CYS A 9 -1.99 10.57 -12.20
C CYS A 9 -1.70 11.36 -13.48
N HIS A 10 -1.17 10.66 -14.50
CA HIS A 10 -0.79 11.13 -15.85
C HIS A 10 0.70 11.47 -16.04
N GLY A 11 1.46 10.48 -16.53
CA GLY A 11 2.42 10.69 -17.62
C GLY A 11 3.68 11.49 -17.30
N ARG A 12 4.73 10.77 -16.85
CA ARG A 12 6.09 10.79 -17.41
C ARG A 12 6.97 9.79 -16.63
N ALA A 13 7.67 8.91 -17.34
CA ALA A 13 8.55 7.89 -16.75
C ALA A 13 9.63 8.51 -15.83
N GLU A 14 10.06 9.74 -16.11
CA GLU A 14 11.04 10.49 -15.30
C GLU A 14 10.54 10.79 -13.87
N GLY A 15 9.27 11.14 -13.71
CA GLY A 15 8.69 11.43 -12.38
C GLY A 15 8.60 10.17 -11.50
N LEU A 16 8.35 9.02 -12.13
CA LEU A 16 8.32 7.74 -11.43
C LEU A 16 9.71 7.32 -10.98
N ALA A 17 10.74 7.44 -11.84
CA ALA A 17 12.12 7.10 -11.47
C ALA A 17 12.66 7.98 -10.33
N ALA A 18 12.30 9.27 -10.30
CA ALA A 18 12.62 10.14 -9.18
C ALA A 18 11.93 9.71 -7.88
N GLY A 19 10.63 9.39 -7.94
CA GLY A 19 9.88 8.89 -6.79
C GLY A 19 10.43 7.58 -6.25
N LEU A 20 10.78 6.63 -7.13
CA LEU A 20 11.37 5.35 -6.73
C LEU A 20 12.74 5.50 -6.06
N ARG A 21 13.57 6.46 -6.50
CA ARG A 21 14.88 6.75 -5.85
C ARG A 21 14.73 7.36 -4.46
N GLY A 22 13.72 8.20 -4.25
CA GLY A 22 13.48 8.87 -2.98
C GLY A 22 12.80 7.99 -1.93
N ALA A 23 12.23 6.85 -2.33
CA ALA A 23 11.40 6.02 -1.46
C ALA A 23 12.15 4.82 -0.86
N ASP A 24 12.02 4.64 0.45
CA ASP A 24 12.48 3.42 1.15
C ASP A 24 11.76 2.17 0.61
N ALA A 25 10.45 2.29 0.38
CA ALA A 25 9.59 1.29 -0.23
C ALA A 25 8.55 1.97 -1.13
N ALA A 26 8.13 1.30 -2.21
CA ALA A 26 7.18 1.86 -3.16
C ALA A 26 6.24 0.79 -3.72
N VAL A 27 5.05 1.23 -4.17
CA VAL A 27 4.10 0.41 -4.92
C VAL A 27 3.65 1.17 -6.15
N VAL A 28 3.71 0.54 -7.32
CA VAL A 28 3.15 1.07 -8.56
C VAL A 28 1.98 0.19 -8.96
N MET A 29 0.77 0.72 -8.90
CA MET A 29 -0.45 -0.03 -9.20
C MET A 29 -0.90 0.15 -10.63
N LYS A 30 -1.68 -0.82 -11.12
CA LYS A 30 -2.37 -0.77 -12.41
C LYS A 30 -1.39 -0.63 -13.56
N LEU A 31 -0.40 -1.52 -13.59
CA LEU A 31 0.68 -1.43 -14.57
C LEU A 31 0.12 -1.45 -15.97
N GLY A 32 -0.56 -2.52 -16.38
CA GLY A 32 -1.16 -2.64 -17.70
C GLY A 32 -0.23 -2.14 -18.81
N ARG A 33 -0.74 -1.24 -19.66
CA ARG A 33 0.00 -0.48 -20.69
C ARG A 33 1.18 0.37 -20.21
N SER A 34 1.32 0.62 -18.90
CA SER A 34 2.40 1.42 -18.30
C SER A 34 3.56 0.56 -17.80
N PHE A 35 3.50 -0.76 -17.97
CA PHE A 35 4.49 -1.70 -17.44
C PHE A 35 5.91 -1.37 -17.86
N ASP A 36 6.17 -1.17 -19.16
CA ASP A 36 7.52 -0.90 -19.65
C ASP A 36 8.11 0.39 -19.06
N GLY A 37 7.27 1.42 -18.89
CA GLY A 37 7.67 2.65 -18.24
C GLY A 37 8.00 2.45 -16.75
N ALA A 38 7.23 1.64 -16.04
CA ALA A 38 7.51 1.29 -14.66
C ALA A 38 8.79 0.45 -14.51
N ARG A 39 9.01 -0.50 -15.43
CA ARG A 39 10.22 -1.33 -15.49
C ARG A 39 11.46 -0.47 -15.72
N ALA A 40 11.43 0.40 -16.74
CA ALA A 40 12.51 1.33 -17.02
C ALA A 40 12.79 2.28 -15.85
N ALA A 41 11.74 2.78 -15.19
CA ALA A 41 11.88 3.63 -14.01
C ALA A 41 12.53 2.90 -12.83
N ALA A 42 12.16 1.64 -12.58
CA ALA A 42 12.77 0.82 -11.53
C ALA A 42 14.25 0.51 -11.82
N GLN A 43 14.58 0.23 -13.09
CA GLN A 43 15.96 0.05 -13.54
C GLN A 43 16.79 1.32 -13.36
N GLY A 44 16.29 2.46 -13.85
CA GLY A 44 16.96 3.76 -13.72
C GLY A 44 17.08 4.24 -12.27
N ALA A 45 16.19 3.78 -11.37
CA ALA A 45 16.27 4.04 -9.95
C ALA A 45 17.19 3.08 -9.18
N GLY A 46 17.69 2.01 -9.82
CA GLY A 46 18.53 0.99 -9.18
C GLY A 46 17.78 0.14 -8.15
N VAL A 47 16.48 -0.07 -8.35
CA VAL A 47 15.62 -0.86 -7.42
C VAL A 47 14.98 -2.08 -8.07
N ALA A 48 15.29 -2.33 -9.35
CA ALA A 48 14.70 -3.42 -10.13
C ALA A 48 15.03 -4.81 -9.59
N ASP A 49 16.22 -4.99 -9.01
CA ASP A 49 16.73 -6.23 -8.40
C ASP A 49 15.89 -6.71 -7.21
N ARG A 50 15.32 -5.79 -6.44
CA ARG A 50 14.42 -6.10 -5.31
C ARG A 50 12.94 -5.94 -5.64
N ALA A 51 12.60 -5.56 -6.88
CA ALA A 51 11.22 -5.30 -7.26
C ALA A 51 10.47 -6.61 -7.59
N VAL A 52 9.28 -6.76 -7.01
CA VAL A 52 8.40 -7.91 -7.18
C VAL A 52 7.17 -7.50 -7.99
N TYR A 53 6.96 -8.17 -9.11
CA TYR A 53 5.74 -8.04 -9.90
C TYR A 53 4.65 -8.94 -9.32
N VAL A 54 3.43 -8.42 -9.25
CA VAL A 54 2.24 -9.17 -8.84
C VAL A 54 1.09 -8.87 -9.79
N GLU A 55 0.45 -9.89 -10.33
CA GLU A 55 -0.83 -9.75 -11.03
C GLU A 55 -1.90 -10.64 -10.44
N ARG A 56 -3.15 -10.17 -10.56
CA ARG A 56 -4.36 -10.86 -10.11
C ARG A 56 -4.20 -11.38 -8.67
N ALA A 57 -3.68 -10.54 -7.78
CA ALA A 57 -3.43 -10.91 -6.39
C ALA A 57 -4.68 -11.54 -5.75
N SER A 58 -4.47 -12.65 -5.06
CA SER A 58 -5.52 -13.47 -4.42
C SER A 58 -6.52 -14.15 -5.36
N ALA A 59 -6.35 -14.06 -6.68
CA ALA A 59 -7.11 -14.85 -7.65
C ALA A 59 -6.45 -16.24 -7.88
N PRO A 60 -7.19 -17.25 -8.37
CA PRO A 60 -6.61 -18.54 -8.75
C PRO A 60 -5.48 -18.41 -9.78
N GLU A 61 -5.56 -17.43 -10.68
CA GLU A 61 -4.56 -17.14 -11.71
C GLU A 61 -3.50 -16.11 -11.26
N GLN A 62 -3.30 -15.93 -9.95
CA GLN A 62 -2.26 -15.04 -9.44
C GLN A 62 -0.88 -15.41 -9.99
N ARG A 63 -0.12 -14.40 -10.38
CA ARG A 63 1.32 -14.57 -10.67
C ARG A 63 2.14 -13.56 -9.87
N VAL A 64 3.18 -14.08 -9.23
CA VAL A 64 4.22 -13.31 -8.51
C VAL A 64 5.56 -13.70 -9.12
N ALA A 65 6.35 -12.70 -9.55
CA ALA A 65 7.63 -12.94 -10.20
C ALA A 65 8.61 -11.80 -9.91
N ALA A 66 9.92 -12.04 -10.08
CA ALA A 66 10.89 -10.96 -10.10
C ALA A 66 10.63 -10.07 -11.33
N LEU A 67 10.94 -8.77 -11.22
CA LEU A 67 10.63 -7.81 -12.30
C LEU A 67 11.30 -8.18 -13.64
N ASP A 68 12.49 -8.79 -13.63
CA ASP A 68 13.22 -9.22 -14.82
C ASP A 68 12.64 -10.47 -15.50
N GLU A 69 11.95 -11.33 -14.75
CA GLU A 69 11.29 -12.55 -15.26
C GLU A 69 9.93 -12.29 -15.95
N VAL A 70 9.44 -11.05 -15.94
CA VAL A 70 8.15 -10.71 -16.53
C VAL A 70 8.27 -10.49 -18.03
N GLU A 71 7.64 -11.38 -18.78
CA GLU A 71 7.46 -11.30 -20.23
C GLU A 71 5.97 -11.37 -20.58
N GLY A 72 5.63 -10.90 -21.78
CA GLY A 72 4.27 -10.96 -22.32
C GLY A 72 3.37 -9.78 -21.91
N GLU A 73 2.06 -9.95 -22.13
CA GLU A 73 1.05 -8.93 -21.85
C GLU A 73 0.80 -8.81 -20.34
N VAL A 74 0.82 -7.57 -19.84
CA VAL A 74 0.57 -7.26 -18.43
C VAL A 74 -0.88 -6.78 -18.25
N PRO A 75 -1.71 -7.44 -17.41
CA PRO A 75 -3.10 -7.07 -17.21
C PRO A 75 -3.24 -5.79 -16.39
N TYR A 76 -4.43 -5.17 -16.42
CA TYR A 76 -4.72 -3.99 -15.59
C TYR A 76 -4.62 -4.26 -14.09
N MET A 77 -5.06 -5.44 -13.63
CA MET A 77 -4.97 -5.84 -12.23
C MET A 77 -3.58 -6.39 -11.91
N SER A 78 -2.57 -5.53 -12.05
CA SER A 78 -1.17 -5.82 -11.75
C SER A 78 -0.53 -4.66 -11.00
N LEU A 79 0.53 -4.94 -10.25
CA LEU A 79 1.29 -3.97 -9.49
C LEU A 79 2.76 -4.37 -9.38
N LEU A 80 3.61 -3.39 -9.11
CA LEU A 80 5.03 -3.55 -8.80
C LEU A 80 5.24 -3.17 -7.33
N LEU A 81 5.81 -4.09 -6.54
CA LEU A 81 6.21 -3.87 -5.15
C LEU A 81 7.72 -3.67 -5.10
N VAL A 82 8.17 -2.59 -4.47
CA VAL A 82 9.57 -2.34 -4.14
C VAL A 82 9.66 -2.34 -2.61
N PRO A 83 9.97 -3.48 -1.97
CA PRO A 83 10.04 -3.59 -0.51
C PRO A 83 11.30 -2.91 0.02
N THR A 84 11.29 -2.43 1.26
CA THR A 84 12.48 -1.82 1.88
C THR A 84 13.70 -2.76 1.88
N VAL A 85 14.89 -2.20 1.72
CA VAL A 85 16.17 -2.93 1.87
C VAL A 85 16.35 -3.47 3.29
N THR A 86 15.68 -2.88 4.29
CA THR A 86 15.64 -3.38 5.67
C THR A 86 14.58 -4.48 5.84
N GLY A 87 14.74 -5.57 5.10
CA GLY A 87 13.82 -6.70 5.10
C GLY A 87 14.30 -7.87 5.98
N ARG A 88 14.12 -7.78 7.31
CA ARG A 88 13.90 -8.93 8.20
C ARG A 88 13.55 -8.45 9.62
N GLU A 89 12.40 -8.92 10.11
CA GLU A 89 11.92 -8.91 11.50
C GLU A 89 12.16 -7.63 12.33
N ARG A 90 11.09 -6.86 12.58
CA ARG A 90 10.97 -6.09 13.82
C ARG A 90 10.08 -6.85 14.80
N ASP A 91 10.56 -7.99 15.27
CA ASP A 91 10.10 -8.47 16.58
C ASP A 91 10.66 -7.52 17.64
N GLY A 92 9.77 -6.78 18.29
CA GLY A 92 10.10 -6.08 19.54
C GLY A 92 10.24 -4.55 19.52
N ALA A 93 9.64 -3.80 18.59
CA ALA A 93 9.58 -2.34 18.73
C ALA A 93 8.46 -1.89 19.69
N ALA A 94 8.62 -2.16 20.98
CA ALA A 94 7.81 -1.51 22.01
C ALA A 94 8.07 0.02 22.00
N ARG A 95 6.97 0.80 22.04
CA ARG A 95 6.85 2.27 22.08
C ARG A 95 7.07 3.06 20.77
N ARG A 96 6.64 2.53 19.63
CA ARG A 96 6.32 3.37 18.46
C ARG A 96 4.89 3.11 18.02
N GLY A 97 4.16 4.15 17.62
CA GLY A 97 2.84 3.96 17.02
C GLY A 97 2.95 3.10 15.75
N ARG A 98 1.88 2.36 15.47
CA ARG A 98 1.80 1.39 14.38
C ARG A 98 0.67 1.77 13.43
N VAL A 99 0.90 1.57 12.13
CA VAL A 99 -0.17 1.61 11.11
C VAL A 99 -0.44 0.18 10.65
N SER A 100 -1.66 -0.30 10.86
CA SER A 100 -2.17 -1.56 10.32
C SER A 100 -3.13 -1.26 9.16
N VAL A 101 -2.91 -1.85 7.98
CA VAL A 101 -3.84 -1.73 6.84
C VAL A 101 -4.77 -2.94 6.85
N VAL A 102 -6.07 -2.69 7.03
CA VAL A 102 -7.06 -3.74 7.27
C VAL A 102 -8.04 -3.84 6.10
N GLY A 103 -8.22 -5.05 5.57
CA GLY A 103 -9.26 -5.35 4.60
C GLY A 103 -10.60 -5.64 5.29
N LEU A 104 -11.65 -4.91 4.92
CA LEU A 104 -13.00 -5.11 5.51
C LEU A 104 -13.84 -6.19 4.82
N GLY A 105 -13.29 -6.83 3.78
CA GLY A 105 -14.02 -7.76 2.94
C GLY A 105 -15.10 -7.09 2.05
N PRO A 106 -15.73 -7.87 1.16
CA PRO A 106 -16.64 -7.32 0.16
C PRO A 106 -17.97 -6.82 0.72
N ALA A 107 -18.58 -7.50 1.72
CA ALA A 107 -19.99 -7.26 2.05
C ALA A 107 -20.41 -7.63 3.50
N GLY A 108 -19.85 -6.96 4.51
CA GLY A 108 -20.37 -7.00 5.89
C GLY A 108 -19.54 -7.82 6.89
N PRO A 109 -19.95 -7.86 8.18
CA PRO A 109 -19.12 -8.37 9.29
C PRO A 109 -18.69 -9.83 9.17
N GLN A 110 -19.41 -10.65 8.41
CA GLN A 110 -19.09 -12.06 8.15
C GLN A 110 -17.89 -12.25 7.23
N TRP A 111 -17.50 -11.21 6.48
CA TRP A 111 -16.30 -11.21 5.63
C TRP A 111 -15.08 -10.62 6.32
N LEU A 112 -15.24 -10.13 7.55
CA LEU A 112 -14.15 -9.59 8.33
C LEU A 112 -13.44 -10.75 9.03
N THR A 113 -12.16 -10.96 8.72
CA THR A 113 -11.38 -12.01 9.36
C THR A 113 -11.19 -11.72 10.86
N PRO A 114 -10.93 -12.75 11.69
CA PRO A 114 -10.65 -12.55 13.11
C PRO A 114 -9.50 -11.56 13.36
N GLU A 115 -8.46 -11.61 12.54
CA GLU A 115 -7.27 -10.74 12.63
C GLU A 115 -7.64 -9.28 12.33
N ALA A 116 -8.41 -9.06 11.25
CA ALA A 116 -8.90 -7.73 10.89
C ALA A 116 -9.78 -7.12 12.00
N ARG A 117 -10.63 -7.94 12.62
CA ARG A 117 -11.48 -7.53 13.74
C ARG A 117 -10.65 -7.14 14.97
N ALA A 118 -9.62 -7.92 15.28
CA ALA A 118 -8.73 -7.66 16.41
C ALA A 118 -7.97 -6.35 16.22
N GLU A 119 -7.37 -6.11 15.04
CA GLU A 119 -6.67 -4.86 14.75
C GLU A 119 -7.59 -3.64 14.83
N ILE A 120 -8.82 -3.75 14.30
CA ILE A 120 -9.83 -2.68 14.41
C ILE A 120 -10.22 -2.44 15.87
N ALA A 121 -10.31 -3.47 16.71
CA ALA A 121 -10.69 -3.31 18.11
C ALA A 121 -9.59 -2.64 18.94
N GLU A 122 -8.32 -2.97 18.68
CA GLU A 122 -7.17 -2.41 19.42
C GLU A 122 -6.84 -0.97 19.01
N ALA A 123 -7.05 -0.60 17.74
CA ALA A 123 -6.68 0.73 17.24
C ALA A 123 -7.28 1.88 18.05
N ASP A 124 -6.51 2.95 18.30
CA ASP A 124 -7.01 4.20 18.89
C ASP A 124 -7.53 5.17 17.83
N GLU A 125 -6.97 5.07 16.62
CA GLU A 125 -7.25 5.94 15.47
C GLU A 125 -7.73 5.09 14.29
N LEU A 126 -8.93 5.40 13.77
CA LEU A 126 -9.49 4.75 12.59
C LEU A 126 -9.49 5.73 11.40
N VAL A 127 -8.62 5.48 10.42
CA VAL A 127 -8.45 6.35 9.25
C VAL A 127 -8.99 5.64 8.00
N GLY A 128 -9.92 6.25 7.27
CA GLY A 128 -10.60 5.53 6.18
C GLY A 128 -11.49 6.39 5.29
N TYR A 129 -11.85 5.84 4.13
CA TYR A 129 -12.93 6.40 3.32
C TYR A 129 -14.25 6.29 4.10
N THR A 130 -15.05 7.36 4.11
CA THR A 130 -16.31 7.46 4.88
C THR A 130 -17.20 6.21 4.76
N THR A 131 -17.37 5.66 3.55
CA THR A 131 -18.25 4.50 3.36
C THR A 131 -17.71 3.20 3.96
N TYR A 132 -16.38 3.07 4.09
CA TYR A 132 -15.74 1.92 4.72
C TYR A 132 -15.72 2.07 6.24
N LEU A 133 -15.46 3.26 6.76
CA LEU A 133 -15.57 3.53 8.19
C LEU A 133 -16.99 3.30 8.71
N ALA A 134 -18.01 3.62 7.91
CA ALA A 134 -19.41 3.34 8.26
C ALA A 134 -19.74 1.84 8.40
N ARG A 135 -18.90 0.94 7.90
CA ARG A 135 -19.06 -0.53 8.07
C ARG A 135 -18.44 -1.04 9.36
N VAL A 136 -17.63 -0.23 10.03
CA VAL A 136 -16.97 -0.57 11.29
C VAL A 136 -17.83 -0.08 12.44
N ALA A 137 -17.93 -0.88 13.51
CA ALA A 137 -18.56 -0.48 14.76
C ALA A 137 -17.46 -0.02 15.75
N PRO A 138 -17.16 1.28 15.84
CA PRO A 138 -16.07 1.75 16.67
C PRO A 138 -16.35 1.56 18.16
N ARG A 139 -15.32 1.22 18.93
CA ARG A 139 -15.36 1.19 20.39
C ARG A 139 -15.30 2.60 20.97
N ARG A 140 -15.76 2.75 22.21
CA ARG A 140 -15.58 3.97 23.00
C ARG A 140 -14.08 4.30 23.10
N GLY A 141 -13.73 5.56 22.81
CA GLY A 141 -12.36 6.07 22.88
C GLY A 141 -11.62 6.08 21.53
N GLN A 142 -12.14 5.41 20.50
CA GLN A 142 -11.60 5.53 19.14
C GLN A 142 -11.98 6.87 18.51
N ARG A 143 -11.04 7.48 17.78
CA ARG A 143 -11.35 8.61 16.90
C ARG A 143 -11.37 8.18 15.44
N LEU A 144 -12.33 8.73 14.70
CA LEU A 144 -12.53 8.42 13.28
C LEU A 144 -12.06 9.59 12.44
N HIS A 145 -11.19 9.30 11.48
CA HIS A 145 -10.69 10.24 10.49
C HIS A 145 -11.23 9.83 9.12
N ALA A 146 -12.43 10.31 8.83
CA ALA A 146 -13.10 10.05 7.56
C ALA A 146 -12.59 10.99 6.46
N SER A 147 -12.33 10.44 5.27
CA SER A 147 -11.96 11.21 4.08
C SER A 147 -12.85 10.85 2.90
N ASP A 148 -12.80 11.64 1.82
CA ASP A 148 -13.28 11.22 0.49
C ASP A 148 -12.36 10.11 -0.07
N ASN A 149 -12.83 9.41 -1.09
CA ASN A 149 -12.10 8.37 -1.81
C ASN A 149 -11.04 8.93 -2.78
N ARG A 150 -10.99 10.24 -3.04
CA ARG A 150 -10.04 10.85 -4.00
C ARG A 150 -8.75 11.39 -3.37
N VAL A 151 -8.58 11.21 -2.06
CA VAL A 151 -7.48 11.77 -1.26
C VAL A 151 -6.67 10.67 -0.58
N GLU A 152 -6.44 9.56 -1.28
CA GLU A 152 -5.80 8.37 -0.73
C GLU A 152 -4.41 8.64 -0.18
N ALA A 153 -3.64 9.51 -0.85
CA ALA A 153 -2.31 9.91 -0.41
C ALA A 153 -2.34 10.68 0.91
N ASP A 154 -3.27 11.63 1.06
CA ASP A 154 -3.37 12.44 2.28
C ASP A 154 -3.90 11.60 3.44
N ARG A 155 -4.82 10.67 3.16
CA ARG A 155 -5.27 9.68 4.13
C ARG A 155 -4.12 8.81 4.64
N ALA A 156 -3.24 8.35 3.75
CA ALA A 156 -2.06 7.57 4.13
C ALA A 156 -1.07 8.40 4.97
N ARG A 157 -0.82 9.65 4.59
CA ARG A 157 0.03 10.58 5.37
C ARG A 157 -0.51 10.79 6.78
N LEU A 158 -1.81 11.08 6.91
CA LEU A 158 -2.44 11.25 8.21
C LEU A 158 -2.24 10.03 9.11
N ALA A 159 -2.46 8.82 8.60
CA ALA A 159 -2.26 7.60 9.39
C ALA A 159 -0.81 7.46 9.87
N LEU A 160 0.16 7.78 9.01
CA LEU A 160 1.58 7.73 9.36
C LEU A 160 1.99 8.82 10.36
N ASP A 161 1.46 10.03 10.22
CA ASP A 161 1.73 11.14 11.13
C ASP A 161 1.17 10.84 12.53
N LEU A 162 -0.05 10.29 12.61
CA LEU A 162 -0.66 9.83 13.86
C LEU A 162 0.19 8.74 14.54
N ALA A 163 0.62 7.73 13.79
CA ALA A 163 1.48 6.67 14.33
C ALA A 163 2.88 7.18 14.73
N ALA A 164 3.40 8.20 14.06
CA ALA A 164 4.67 8.84 14.44
C ALA A 164 4.53 9.66 15.74
N GLY A 165 3.33 10.17 16.02
CA GLY A 165 3.00 10.94 17.23
C GLY A 165 2.93 10.12 18.51
N GLY A 166 2.81 8.79 18.42
CA GLY A 166 2.75 7.87 19.57
C GLY A 166 1.45 7.10 19.63
#